data_AF-A0A7C0XEL1-F1
#
_entry.id   AF-A0A7C0XEL1-F1
#
_cell.length_a   1.000
_cell.length_b   1.000
_cell.length_c   1.000
_cell.angle_alpha   90.00
_cell.angle_beta   90.00
_cell.angle_gamma   90.00
#
_symmetry.space_group_name_H-M   'P 1'
#
loop_
_entity.id
_entity.type
_entity.pdbx_description
1 polymer ?
#
loop_
_entity_poly.entity_id
_entity_poly.type
_entity_poly.pdbx_seq_one_letter_code
_entity_poly.pdbx_strand_id
1 'polypeptide(L)'
;MNKRGQMRIIEAMTACLLMVSGLAASMYFSSVYTATRNVNVEKKCVDIINLISKHEVTEEIILHKKSWRTNLKSLIESLLPPNVFYRITIRSSLNNTVVGVVTNIKNGSPLNEEPVSIKTSVTISVPLRIRKRVPIDIFFVMDVSASMLRTLPGDKVTKLESAKLAAKSFLDYLNSSRDRVGVISFCSVVTLECNLTSYFGSVREGIDGLRAWGLTNIGDGIYRATSEFNVNGRGDALLVIIVLSDGKANLPVN
;
A
#
# COMPACT_ATOMS: atom_id res chain seq x y z
N MET A 1 -17.50 -49.74 -79.91
CA MET A 1 -16.91 -49.33 -78.62
C MET A 1 -17.49 -50.20 -77.51
N ASN A 2 -16.64 -50.85 -76.71
CA ASN A 2 -17.06 -51.90 -75.77
C ASN A 2 -17.71 -51.28 -74.51
N LYS A 3 -19.03 -51.48 -74.31
CA LYS A 3 -19.82 -50.91 -73.18
C LYS A 3 -19.20 -51.17 -71.81
N ARG A 4 -18.44 -52.27 -71.67
CA ARG A 4 -17.75 -52.66 -70.44
C ARG A 4 -16.57 -51.75 -70.09
N GLY A 5 -15.93 -51.15 -71.09
CA GLY A 5 -14.84 -50.17 -70.88
C GLY A 5 -15.35 -48.82 -70.41
N GLN A 6 -16.47 -48.35 -70.95
CA GLN A 6 -17.09 -47.08 -70.56
C GLN A 6 -17.62 -47.11 -69.12
N MET A 7 -18.20 -48.23 -68.68
CA MET A 7 -18.71 -48.36 -67.31
C MET A 7 -17.60 -48.32 -66.25
N ARG A 8 -16.43 -48.91 -66.55
CA ARG A 8 -15.25 -48.84 -65.67
C ARG A 8 -14.67 -47.43 -65.57
N ILE A 9 -14.73 -46.65 -66.64
CA ILE A 9 -14.27 -45.25 -66.65
C ILE A 9 -15.19 -44.39 -65.78
N ILE A 10 -16.51 -44.55 -65.92
CA ILE A 10 -17.49 -43.81 -65.11
C ILE A 10 -17.32 -44.16 -63.62
N GLU A 11 -17.16 -45.44 -63.29
CA GLU A 11 -16.92 -45.89 -61.90
C GLU A 11 -15.63 -45.33 -61.31
N ALA A 12 -14.54 -45.29 -62.10
CA ALA A 12 -13.29 -44.65 -61.67
C ALA A 12 -13.44 -43.13 -61.48
N MET A 13 -14.21 -42.46 -62.35
CA MET A 13 -14.47 -41.03 -62.25
C MET A 13 -15.33 -40.69 -61.03
N THR A 14 -16.37 -41.48 -60.74
CA THR A 14 -17.21 -41.26 -59.54
C THR A 14 -16.44 -41.56 -58.26
N ALA A 15 -15.61 -42.61 -58.23
CA ALA A 15 -14.73 -42.90 -57.10
C ALA A 15 -13.71 -41.77 -56.87
N CYS A 16 -13.11 -41.23 -57.93
CA CYS A 16 -12.18 -40.11 -57.84
C CYS A 16 -12.87 -38.84 -57.32
N LEU A 17 -14.08 -38.54 -57.81
CA LEU A 17 -14.87 -37.39 -57.35
C LEU A 17 -15.23 -37.49 -55.86
N LEU A 18 -15.62 -38.69 -55.40
CA LEU A 18 -15.91 -38.96 -53.99
C LEU A 18 -14.64 -38.83 -53.11
N MET A 19 -13.49 -39.27 -53.61
CA MET A 19 -12.23 -39.17 -52.87
C MET A 19 -11.79 -37.70 -52.74
N VAL A 20 -11.87 -36.92 -53.83
CA VAL A 20 -11.52 -35.49 -53.82
C VAL A 20 -12.47 -34.68 -52.93
N SER A 21 -13.78 -34.95 -53.00
CA SER A 21 -14.75 -34.26 -52.14
C SER A 21 -14.58 -34.62 -50.66
N GLY A 22 -14.28 -35.90 -50.35
CA GLY A 22 -13.96 -36.36 -49.00
C GLY A 22 -12.70 -35.70 -48.43
N LEU A 23 -11.64 -35.60 -49.23
CA LEU A 23 -10.40 -34.92 -48.84
C LEU A 23 -10.63 -33.42 -48.62
N ALA A 24 -11.35 -32.75 -49.52
CA ALA A 24 -11.67 -31.33 -49.38
C ALA A 24 -12.52 -31.04 -48.14
N ALA A 25 -13.53 -31.88 -47.86
CA ALA A 25 -14.34 -31.77 -46.66
C ALA A 25 -13.50 -31.99 -45.38
N SER A 26 -12.61 -32.99 -45.37
CA SER A 26 -11.71 -33.25 -44.25
C SER A 26 -10.77 -32.07 -43.98
N MET A 27 -10.19 -31.49 -45.04
CA MET A 27 -9.35 -30.29 -44.93
C MET A 27 -10.14 -29.08 -44.40
N TYR A 28 -11.38 -28.90 -44.86
CA TYR A 28 -12.26 -27.83 -44.38
C TYR A 28 -12.63 -28.00 -42.90
N PHE A 29 -13.07 -29.20 -42.49
CA PHE A 29 -13.38 -29.45 -41.09
C PHE A 29 -12.15 -29.31 -40.19
N SER A 30 -10.98 -29.77 -40.65
CA SER A 30 -9.72 -29.61 -39.94
C SER A 30 -9.33 -28.13 -39.77
N SER A 31 -9.47 -27.32 -40.82
CA SER A 31 -9.16 -25.88 -40.76
C SER A 31 -10.13 -25.13 -39.85
N VAL A 32 -11.44 -25.39 -39.94
CA VAL A 32 -12.46 -24.80 -39.08
C VAL A 32 -12.25 -25.19 -37.61
N TYR A 33 -11.94 -26.46 -37.35
CA TYR A 33 -11.64 -26.93 -36.00
C TYR A 33 -10.40 -26.24 -35.43
N THR A 34 -9.34 -26.10 -36.23
CA THR A 34 -8.10 -25.42 -35.83
C THR A 34 -8.35 -23.93 -35.55
N ALA A 35 -9.08 -23.22 -36.41
CA ALA A 35 -9.42 -21.82 -36.22
C ALA A 35 -10.26 -21.60 -34.95
N THR A 36 -11.29 -22.43 -34.73
CA THR A 36 -12.15 -22.35 -33.54
C THR A 36 -11.37 -22.63 -32.25
N ARG A 37 -10.45 -23.60 -32.27
CA ARG A 37 -9.55 -23.92 -31.16
C ARG A 37 -8.67 -22.72 -30.81
N ASN A 38 -8.05 -22.07 -31.81
CA ASN A 38 -7.18 -20.91 -31.59
C ASN A 38 -7.91 -19.72 -30.97
N VAL A 39 -9.10 -19.35 -31.48
CA VAL A 39 -9.92 -18.26 -30.92
C VAL A 39 -10.27 -18.51 -29.45
N ASN A 40 -10.57 -19.77 -29.08
CA ASN A 40 -10.88 -20.11 -27.69
C ASN A 40 -9.65 -19.99 -26.77
N VAL A 41 -8.46 -20.38 -27.25
CA VAL A 41 -7.20 -20.22 -26.52
C VAL A 41 -6.86 -18.73 -26.33
N GLU A 42 -7.02 -17.91 -27.35
CA GLU A 42 -6.79 -16.45 -27.26
C GLU A 42 -7.70 -15.81 -26.20
N LYS A 43 -8.99 -16.14 -26.20
CA LYS A 43 -9.93 -15.64 -25.19
C LYS A 43 -9.48 -16.01 -23.77
N LYS A 44 -9.00 -17.24 -23.57
CA LYS A 44 -8.46 -17.69 -22.28
C LYS A 44 -7.16 -16.98 -21.90
N CYS A 45 -6.29 -16.68 -22.87
CA CYS A 45 -5.11 -15.85 -22.62
C CYS A 45 -5.47 -14.44 -22.15
N VAL A 46 -6.52 -13.83 -22.71
CA VAL A 46 -7.03 -12.53 -22.25
C VAL A 46 -7.56 -12.62 -20.81
N ASP A 47 -8.31 -13.68 -20.47
CA ASP A 47 -8.77 -13.91 -19.09
C ASP A 47 -7.61 -14.02 -18.09
N ILE A 48 -6.53 -14.71 -18.48
CA ILE A 48 -5.30 -14.83 -17.68
C ILE A 48 -4.62 -13.47 -17.52
N ILE A 49 -4.54 -12.66 -18.58
CA ILE A 49 -3.97 -11.31 -18.51
C ILE A 49 -4.77 -10.45 -17.55
N ASN A 50 -6.11 -10.50 -17.63
CA ASN A 50 -7.00 -9.77 -16.74
C ASN A 50 -6.84 -10.22 -15.28
N LEU A 51 -6.69 -11.53 -15.06
CA LEU A 51 -6.40 -12.09 -13.74
C LEU A 51 -5.06 -11.56 -13.17
N ILE A 52 -3.98 -11.62 -13.96
CA ILE A 52 -2.65 -11.15 -13.54
C ILE A 52 -2.69 -9.65 -13.27
N SER A 53 -3.46 -8.89 -14.05
CA SER A 53 -3.60 -7.43 -13.91
C SER A 53 -4.43 -7.01 -12.69
N LYS A 54 -5.03 -7.96 -11.95
CA LYS A 54 -5.68 -7.65 -10.67
C LYS A 54 -4.64 -7.19 -9.66
N HIS A 55 -4.99 -6.17 -8.86
CA HIS A 55 -4.10 -5.55 -7.90
C HIS A 55 -3.51 -6.57 -6.92
N GLU A 56 -4.33 -7.49 -6.40
CA GLU A 56 -3.93 -8.46 -5.39
C GLU A 56 -2.84 -9.39 -5.93
N VAL A 57 -3.06 -9.96 -7.12
CA VAL A 57 -2.10 -10.89 -7.77
C VAL A 57 -0.80 -10.18 -8.10
N THR A 58 -0.92 -8.96 -8.65
CA THR A 58 0.21 -8.12 -8.99
C THR A 58 1.06 -7.75 -7.77
N GLU A 59 0.42 -7.40 -6.66
CA GLU A 59 1.08 -7.07 -5.39
C GLU A 59 1.82 -8.28 -4.82
N GLU A 60 1.24 -9.50 -4.88
CA GLU A 60 1.92 -10.72 -4.45
C GLU A 60 3.22 -10.98 -5.24
N ILE A 61 3.19 -10.71 -6.55
CA ILE A 61 4.34 -10.87 -7.45
C ILE A 61 5.43 -9.85 -7.12
N ILE A 62 5.08 -8.56 -6.97
CA ILE A 62 6.05 -7.47 -6.71
C ILE A 62 6.70 -7.63 -5.33
N LEU A 63 5.91 -7.90 -4.30
CA LEU A 63 6.42 -8.05 -2.93
C LEU A 63 7.15 -9.39 -2.72
N HIS A 64 7.33 -10.19 -3.78
CA HIS A 64 7.99 -11.49 -3.76
C HIS A 64 7.47 -12.40 -2.63
N LYS A 65 6.15 -12.41 -2.38
CA LYS A 65 5.55 -13.25 -1.34
C LYS A 65 5.92 -14.72 -1.59
N LYS A 66 6.35 -15.45 -0.55
CA LYS A 66 6.94 -16.80 -0.69
C LYS A 66 6.15 -17.79 -1.57
N SER A 67 4.82 -17.65 -1.62
CA SER A 67 3.90 -18.56 -2.33
C SER A 67 3.30 -18.02 -3.64
N TRP A 68 3.69 -16.83 -4.11
CA TRP A 68 3.02 -16.17 -5.25
C TRP A 68 3.00 -17.04 -6.52
N ARG A 69 4.06 -17.83 -6.77
CA ARG A 69 4.17 -18.72 -7.93
C ARG A 69 3.15 -19.87 -7.86
N THR A 70 2.97 -20.45 -6.69
CA THR A 70 2.02 -21.55 -6.48
C THR A 70 0.59 -21.05 -6.58
N ASN A 71 0.29 -19.88 -6.00
CA ASN A 71 -1.01 -19.24 -6.10
C ASN A 71 -1.36 -18.93 -7.56
N LEU A 72 -0.44 -18.27 -8.28
CA LEU A 72 -0.64 -17.93 -9.69
C LEU A 72 -0.82 -19.19 -10.54
N LYS A 73 -0.04 -20.25 -10.30
CA LYS A 73 -0.21 -21.55 -10.96
C LYS A 73 -1.62 -22.10 -10.77
N SER A 74 -2.12 -22.15 -9.54
CA SER A 74 -3.47 -22.65 -9.24
C SER A 74 -4.55 -21.83 -9.92
N LEU A 75 -4.39 -20.50 -10.01
CA LEU A 75 -5.35 -19.64 -10.68
C LEU A 75 -5.32 -19.79 -12.21
N ILE A 76 -4.16 -20.04 -12.80
CA ILE A 76 -4.05 -20.31 -14.24
C ILE A 76 -4.69 -21.67 -14.56
N GLU A 77 -4.40 -22.69 -13.75
CA GLU A 77 -4.93 -24.04 -13.93
C GLU A 77 -6.45 -24.13 -13.70
N SER A 78 -7.06 -23.19 -12.98
CA SER A 78 -8.53 -23.10 -12.88
C SER A 78 -9.19 -22.44 -14.10
N LEU A 79 -8.45 -21.62 -14.85
CA LEU A 79 -8.95 -20.94 -16.06
C LEU A 79 -8.73 -21.76 -17.34
N LEU A 80 -7.67 -22.57 -17.36
CA LEU A 80 -7.27 -23.38 -18.51
C LEU A 80 -7.90 -24.80 -18.46
N PRO A 81 -8.33 -25.34 -19.61
CA PRO A 81 -8.71 -26.74 -19.71
C PRO A 81 -7.56 -27.71 -19.34
N PRO A 82 -7.86 -28.95 -18.90
CA PRO A 82 -6.88 -29.90 -18.37
C PRO A 82 -5.79 -30.37 -19.36
N ASN A 83 -5.94 -30.10 -20.66
CA ASN A 83 -4.99 -30.49 -21.70
C ASN A 83 -4.32 -29.28 -22.39
N VAL A 84 -4.26 -28.12 -21.74
CA VAL A 84 -3.57 -26.94 -22.28
C VAL A 84 -2.20 -26.79 -21.64
N PHE A 85 -1.16 -26.82 -22.48
CA PHE A 85 0.20 -26.51 -22.07
C PHE A 85 0.44 -25.01 -22.14
N TYR A 86 1.09 -24.44 -21.12
CA TYR A 86 1.36 -23.02 -21.04
C TYR A 86 2.74 -22.73 -20.44
N ARG A 87 3.29 -21.58 -20.81
CA ARG A 87 4.48 -21.00 -20.20
C ARG A 87 4.30 -19.50 -20.11
N ILE A 88 4.12 -18.99 -18.89
CA ILE A 88 4.02 -17.57 -18.62
C ILE A 88 5.37 -17.10 -18.07
N THR A 89 5.92 -16.07 -18.70
CA THR A 89 7.16 -15.44 -18.29
C THR A 89 6.86 -14.00 -17.90
N ILE A 90 7.12 -13.65 -16.63
CA ILE A 90 6.97 -12.29 -16.12
C ILE A 90 8.33 -11.63 -16.16
N ARG A 91 8.42 -10.50 -16.85
CA ARG A 91 9.65 -9.71 -16.99
C ARG A 91 9.41 -8.30 -16.47
N SER A 92 10.42 -7.74 -15.83
CA SER A 92 10.45 -6.32 -15.53
C SER A 92 10.68 -5.55 -16.83
N SER A 93 9.81 -4.60 -17.14
CA SER A 93 9.93 -3.77 -18.35
C SER A 93 11.17 -2.86 -18.31
N LEU A 94 11.65 -2.49 -17.10
CA LEU A 94 12.74 -1.55 -16.90
C LEU A 94 14.11 -2.11 -17.31
N ASN A 95 14.36 -3.39 -17.02
CA ASN A 95 15.66 -4.03 -17.18
C ASN A 95 15.58 -5.39 -17.89
N ASN A 96 14.40 -5.77 -18.37
CA ASN A 96 14.11 -7.03 -19.05
C ASN A 96 14.45 -8.31 -18.25
N THR A 97 14.69 -8.20 -16.93
CA THR A 97 15.01 -9.33 -16.07
C THR A 97 13.77 -10.18 -15.83
N VAL A 98 13.93 -11.50 -15.83
CA VAL A 98 12.84 -12.44 -15.53
C VAL A 98 12.56 -12.43 -14.03
N VAL A 99 11.38 -11.93 -13.65
CA VAL A 99 10.89 -11.91 -12.27
C VAL A 99 10.42 -13.31 -11.85
N GLY A 100 9.81 -14.03 -12.78
CA GLY A 100 9.48 -15.44 -12.59
C GLY A 100 8.84 -16.09 -13.81
N VAL A 101 8.83 -17.42 -13.78
CA VAL A 101 8.25 -18.27 -14.81
C VAL A 101 7.25 -19.22 -14.15
N VAL A 102 6.06 -19.33 -14.72
CA VAL A 102 5.03 -20.31 -14.31
C VAL A 102 4.65 -21.14 -15.53
N THR A 103 4.78 -22.46 -15.43
CA THR A 103 4.56 -23.39 -16.54
C THR A 103 4.13 -24.76 -16.06
N ASN A 104 3.32 -25.46 -16.86
CA ASN A 104 3.02 -26.89 -16.71
C ASN A 104 3.76 -27.77 -17.73
N ILE A 105 4.62 -27.19 -18.57
CA ILE A 105 5.43 -27.91 -19.57
C ILE A 105 6.63 -28.55 -18.86
N LYS A 106 6.77 -29.87 -19.00
CA LYS A 106 7.93 -30.62 -18.50
C LYS A 106 9.00 -30.71 -19.59
N ASN A 107 10.28 -30.82 -19.21
CA ASN A 107 11.36 -31.04 -20.19
C ASN A 107 11.08 -32.35 -20.96
N GLY A 108 11.10 -32.27 -22.30
CA GLY A 108 10.85 -33.42 -23.18
C GLY A 108 9.41 -33.59 -23.67
N SER A 109 8.47 -32.68 -23.33
CA SER A 109 7.14 -32.68 -23.96
C SER A 109 7.25 -32.34 -25.45
N PRO A 110 6.81 -33.22 -26.38
CA PRO A 110 6.81 -32.92 -27.80
C PRO A 110 5.70 -31.90 -28.09
N LEU A 111 6.08 -30.62 -28.16
CA LEU A 111 5.22 -29.58 -28.71
C LEU A 111 5.39 -29.61 -30.23
N ASN A 112 4.71 -30.56 -30.88
CA ASN A 112 4.63 -30.62 -32.35
C ASN A 112 3.65 -29.58 -32.93
N GLU A 113 3.07 -28.73 -32.07
CA GLU A 113 2.17 -27.64 -32.46
C GLU A 113 2.86 -26.28 -32.25
N GLU A 114 2.64 -25.33 -33.16
CA GLU A 114 3.14 -23.96 -33.00
C GLU A 114 2.47 -23.27 -31.80
N PRO A 115 3.23 -22.65 -30.88
CA PRO A 115 2.66 -21.99 -29.73
C PRO A 115 2.01 -20.65 -30.12
N VAL A 116 0.81 -20.39 -29.61
CA VAL A 116 0.21 -19.05 -29.63
C VAL A 116 0.88 -18.20 -28.54
N SER A 117 1.55 -17.11 -28.94
CA SER A 117 2.26 -16.21 -28.02
C SER A 117 1.64 -14.83 -27.99
N ILE A 118 1.11 -14.44 -26.83
CA ILE A 118 0.60 -13.07 -26.56
C ILE A 118 1.53 -12.38 -25.56
N LYS A 119 1.90 -11.13 -25.86
CA LYS A 119 2.71 -10.28 -24.99
C LYS A 119 1.93 -9.03 -24.60
N THR A 120 1.96 -8.68 -23.32
CA THR A 120 1.35 -7.45 -22.78
C THR A 120 2.26 -6.82 -21.73
N SER A 121 2.13 -5.52 -21.53
CA SER A 121 2.82 -4.76 -20.48
C SER A 121 1.80 -4.19 -19.52
N VAL A 122 1.96 -4.47 -18.22
CA VAL A 122 1.14 -3.90 -17.15
C VAL A 122 2.00 -2.89 -16.39
N THR A 123 1.57 -1.63 -16.36
CA THR A 123 2.24 -0.58 -15.58
C THR A 123 1.66 -0.53 -14.18
N ILE A 124 2.53 -0.62 -13.17
CA ILE A 124 2.11 -0.66 -11.78
C ILE A 124 2.75 0.52 -11.06
N SER A 125 1.90 1.43 -10.57
CA SER A 125 2.33 2.60 -9.81
C SER A 125 2.19 2.31 -8.32
N VAL A 126 3.28 1.87 -7.69
CA VAL A 126 3.34 1.76 -6.23
C VAL A 126 3.83 3.08 -5.62
N PRO A 127 3.11 3.69 -4.67
CA PRO A 127 3.62 4.86 -3.97
C PRO A 127 4.79 4.45 -3.07
N LEU A 128 6.02 4.81 -3.44
CA LEU A 128 7.25 4.54 -2.66
C LEU A 128 7.37 5.35 -1.35
N ARG A 129 6.30 5.97 -0.87
CA ARG A 129 6.31 6.71 0.40
C ARG A 129 6.15 5.73 1.56
N ILE A 130 7.26 5.15 1.99
CA ILE A 130 7.36 4.57 3.33
C ILE A 130 7.18 5.74 4.30
N ARG A 131 6.02 5.83 4.97
CA ARG A 131 5.82 6.79 6.07
C ARG A 131 6.72 6.36 7.23
N LYS A 132 7.98 6.79 7.22
CA LYS A 132 8.85 6.67 8.40
C LYS A 132 8.25 7.58 9.47
N ARG A 133 7.59 6.99 10.47
CA ARG A 133 7.12 7.75 11.63
C ARG A 133 8.35 8.13 12.45
N VAL A 134 8.78 9.37 12.30
CA VAL A 134 9.88 9.95 13.07
C VAL A 134 9.41 10.10 14.53
N PRO A 135 10.26 9.79 15.53
CA PRO A 135 9.96 10.11 16.92
C PRO A 135 9.65 11.60 17.10
N ILE A 136 8.85 11.94 18.10
CA ILE A 136 8.53 13.33 18.41
C ILE A 136 8.92 13.61 19.86
N ASP A 137 9.58 14.74 20.09
CA ASP A 137 9.79 15.30 21.42
C ASP A 137 8.96 16.57 21.55
N ILE A 138 8.14 16.64 22.59
CA ILE A 138 7.15 17.70 22.76
C ILE A 138 7.33 18.38 24.10
N PHE A 139 7.31 19.71 24.13
CA PHE A 139 7.05 20.46 25.34
C PHE A 139 5.64 21.06 25.30
N PHE A 140 4.81 20.69 26.27
CA PHE A 140 3.62 21.47 26.60
C PHE A 140 4.08 22.70 27.39
N VAL A 141 3.89 23.88 26.82
CA VAL A 141 4.19 25.17 27.46
C VAL A 141 2.85 25.77 27.87
N MET A 142 2.52 25.60 29.15
CA MET A 142 1.20 25.86 29.69
C MET A 142 1.16 27.19 30.44
N ASP A 143 0.25 28.05 30.02
CA ASP A 143 -0.06 29.30 30.71
C ASP A 143 -0.77 28.98 32.03
N VAL A 144 -0.17 29.42 33.12
CA VAL A 144 -0.74 29.35 34.47
C VAL A 144 -0.92 30.75 35.03
N SER A 145 -1.15 31.76 34.20
CA SER A 145 -1.45 33.13 34.65
C SER A 145 -2.81 33.22 35.34
N ALA A 146 -3.03 34.27 36.14
CA ALA A 146 -4.28 34.44 36.90
C ALA A 146 -5.54 34.51 36.00
N SER A 147 -5.43 34.94 34.74
CA SER A 147 -6.56 34.94 33.78
C SER A 147 -7.06 33.54 33.44
N MET A 148 -6.23 32.51 33.63
CA MET A 148 -6.55 31.11 33.40
C MET A 148 -7.47 30.51 34.48
N LEU A 149 -7.68 31.19 35.62
CA LEU A 149 -8.70 30.82 36.62
C LEU A 149 -10.12 31.14 36.17
N ARG A 150 -10.30 31.97 35.13
CA ARG A 150 -11.64 32.36 34.66
C ARG A 150 -12.29 31.21 33.90
N THR A 151 -13.61 31.14 33.93
CA THR A 151 -14.41 30.28 33.05
C THR A 151 -14.85 31.08 31.81
N LEU A 152 -15.13 30.39 30.71
CA LEU A 152 -15.82 31.01 29.57
C LEU A 152 -17.34 30.92 29.77
N PRO A 153 -18.14 31.81 29.17
CA PRO A 153 -19.59 31.72 29.24
C PRO A 153 -20.10 30.35 28.73
N GLY A 154 -20.79 29.61 29.60
CA GLY A 154 -21.30 28.27 29.29
C GLY A 154 -20.40 27.11 29.73
N ASP A 155 -19.16 27.38 30.13
CA ASP A 155 -18.23 26.35 30.60
C ASP A 155 -18.39 26.08 32.11
N LYS A 156 -18.22 24.81 32.48
CA LYS A 156 -18.27 24.35 33.89
C LYS A 156 -16.91 24.35 34.58
N VAL A 157 -15.82 24.53 33.83
CA VAL A 157 -14.44 24.44 34.31
C VAL A 157 -13.66 25.69 33.90
N THR A 158 -12.54 25.95 34.60
CA THR A 158 -11.67 27.08 34.29
C THR A 158 -10.91 26.85 32.98
N LYS A 159 -10.39 27.92 32.36
CA LYS A 159 -9.53 27.81 31.18
C LYS A 159 -8.32 26.92 31.43
N LEU A 160 -7.72 26.99 32.63
CA LEU A 160 -6.61 26.12 33.01
C LEU A 160 -7.04 24.65 33.01
N GLU A 161 -8.18 24.33 33.61
CA GLU A 161 -8.67 22.95 33.63
C GLU A 161 -8.99 22.43 32.22
N SER A 162 -9.57 23.27 31.36
CA SER A 162 -9.73 22.95 29.93
C SER A 162 -8.39 22.71 29.23
N ALA A 163 -7.36 23.51 29.51
CA ALA A 163 -6.02 23.34 28.95
C ALA A 163 -5.34 22.05 29.44
N LYS A 164 -5.49 21.71 30.73
CA LYS A 164 -5.03 20.43 31.29
C LYS A 164 -5.71 19.24 30.61
N LEU A 165 -7.03 19.31 30.41
CA LEU A 165 -7.77 18.27 29.72
C LEU A 165 -7.30 18.11 28.27
N ALA A 166 -7.13 19.22 27.53
CA ALA A 166 -6.64 19.20 26.16
C ALA A 166 -5.21 18.61 26.05
N ALA A 167 -4.30 19.00 26.94
CA ALA A 167 -2.95 18.46 26.99
C ALA A 167 -2.94 16.95 27.26
N LYS A 168 -3.75 16.49 28.22
CA LYS A 168 -3.90 15.06 28.53
C LYS A 168 -4.53 14.28 27.39
N SER A 169 -5.56 14.82 26.72
CA SER A 169 -6.15 14.19 25.54
C SER A 169 -5.17 14.14 24.37
N PHE A 170 -4.33 15.15 24.18
CA PHE A 170 -3.27 15.11 23.16
C PHE A 170 -2.23 14.02 23.48
N LEU A 171 -1.83 13.92 24.75
CA LEU A 171 -0.90 12.89 25.24
C LEU A 171 -1.42 11.47 24.94
N ASP A 172 -2.73 11.24 25.00
CA ASP A 172 -3.36 9.96 24.69
C ASP A 172 -3.19 9.52 23.21
N TYR A 173 -2.94 10.45 22.30
CA TYR A 173 -2.67 10.14 20.88
C TYR A 173 -1.20 9.81 20.59
N LEU A 174 -0.30 10.04 21.54
CA LEU A 174 1.13 9.81 21.39
C LEU A 174 1.49 8.36 21.73
N ASN A 175 2.60 7.89 21.19
CA ASN A 175 3.09 6.54 21.46
C ASN A 175 4.29 6.59 22.40
N SER A 176 4.12 6.19 23.66
CA SER A 176 5.18 6.19 24.68
C SER A 176 6.39 5.31 24.36
N SER A 177 6.27 4.33 23.47
CA SER A 177 7.43 3.55 23.00
C SER A 177 8.35 4.34 22.04
N ARG A 178 7.90 5.51 21.56
CA ARG A 178 8.59 6.32 20.56
C ARG A 178 8.72 7.78 20.95
N ASP A 179 7.65 8.39 21.44
CA ASP A 179 7.48 9.82 21.63
C ASP A 179 7.80 10.20 23.09
N ARG A 180 8.37 11.40 23.29
CA ARG A 180 8.66 11.94 24.62
C ARG A 180 7.96 13.27 24.80
N VAL A 181 7.50 13.52 26.03
CA VAL A 181 6.79 14.76 26.37
C VAL A 181 7.36 15.31 27.68
N GLY A 182 7.53 16.62 27.72
CA GLY A 182 7.82 17.39 28.92
C GLY A 182 6.77 18.48 29.12
N VAL A 183 6.77 19.08 30.31
CA VAL A 183 5.80 20.10 30.71
C VAL A 183 6.53 21.28 31.30
N ILE A 184 6.25 22.45 30.78
CA ILE A 184 6.73 23.74 31.27
C ILE A 184 5.49 24.57 31.58
N SER A 185 5.47 25.22 32.74
CA SER A 185 4.45 26.20 33.08
C SER A 185 5.05 27.60 33.04
N PHE A 186 4.23 28.59 32.68
CA PHE A 186 4.64 29.99 32.72
C PHE A 186 3.54 30.90 33.27
N CYS A 187 3.97 31.88 34.06
CA CYS A 187 3.16 33.00 34.52
C CYS A 187 4.07 34.24 34.67
N SER A 188 4.21 34.79 35.86
CA SER A 188 5.29 35.75 36.18
C SER A 188 6.68 35.11 36.18
N VAL A 189 6.75 33.80 36.37
CA VAL A 189 7.98 32.99 36.32
C VAL A 189 7.74 31.73 35.49
N VAL A 190 8.82 31.05 35.12
CA VAL A 190 8.77 29.82 34.31
C VAL A 190 9.33 28.65 35.10
N THR A 191 8.57 27.55 35.11
CA THR A 191 8.93 26.33 35.84
C THR A 191 8.93 25.15 34.89
N LEU A 192 9.96 24.31 35.00
CA LEU A 192 9.99 23.00 34.35
C LEU A 192 9.32 21.99 35.27
N GLU A 193 8.08 21.64 34.94
CA GLU A 193 7.24 20.76 35.76
C GLU A 193 7.56 19.29 35.51
N CYS A 194 7.98 18.97 34.28
CA CYS A 194 8.38 17.62 33.89
C CYS A 194 9.41 17.67 32.75
N ASN A 195 10.53 16.96 32.93
CA ASN A 195 11.53 16.76 31.89
C ASN A 195 10.95 15.95 30.72
N LEU A 196 11.59 16.00 29.54
CA LEU A 196 11.24 15.12 28.42
C LEU A 196 11.32 13.65 28.85
N THR A 197 10.19 12.96 28.82
CA THR A 197 10.08 11.56 29.22
C THR A 197 9.10 10.80 28.34
N SER A 198 9.35 9.50 28.15
CA SER A 198 8.38 8.56 27.59
C SER A 198 7.38 8.03 28.62
N TYR A 199 7.62 8.29 29.92
CA TYR A 199 6.72 7.88 30.98
C TYR A 199 5.60 8.91 31.16
N PHE A 200 4.51 8.69 30.45
CA PHE A 200 3.36 9.61 30.40
C PHE A 200 2.65 9.78 31.75
N GLY A 201 2.90 8.91 32.74
CA GLY A 201 2.42 9.08 34.11
C GLY A 201 2.94 10.38 34.74
N SER A 202 4.26 10.59 34.72
CA SER A 202 4.87 11.82 35.26
C SER A 202 4.48 13.08 34.49
N VAL A 203 4.18 12.95 33.19
CA VAL A 203 3.66 14.07 32.38
C VAL A 203 2.26 14.47 32.88
N ARG A 204 1.38 13.49 33.15
CA ARG A 204 0.04 13.77 33.71
C ARG A 204 0.14 14.39 35.10
N GLU A 205 1.01 13.87 35.96
CA GLU A 205 1.24 14.43 37.31
C GLU A 205 1.71 15.89 37.24
N GLY A 206 2.64 16.21 36.34
CA GLY A 206 3.08 17.58 36.09
C GLY A 206 1.95 18.50 35.60
N ILE A 207 1.07 18.01 34.73
CA ILE A 207 -0.11 18.76 34.26
C ILE A 207 -1.13 18.95 35.39
N ASP A 208 -1.42 17.90 36.17
CA ASP A 208 -2.43 17.94 37.23
C ASP A 208 -2.01 18.89 38.37
N GLY A 209 -0.70 18.99 38.64
CA GLY A 209 -0.10 19.87 39.64
C GLY A 209 -0.19 21.37 39.32
N LEU A 210 -0.50 21.76 38.08
CA LEU A 210 -0.52 23.18 37.68
C LEU A 210 -1.58 23.98 38.43
N ARG A 211 -1.19 25.18 38.86
CA ARG A 211 -2.08 26.14 39.55
C ARG A 211 -1.90 27.52 38.94
N ALA A 212 -3.01 28.20 38.68
CA ALA A 212 -2.96 29.52 38.06
C ALA A 212 -2.71 30.63 39.09
N TRP A 213 -1.76 31.53 38.79
CA TRP A 213 -1.38 32.70 39.58
C TRP A 213 -0.57 33.70 38.73
N GLY A 214 -0.33 34.90 39.25
CA GLY A 214 0.60 35.86 38.62
C GLY A 214 0.15 36.40 37.25
N LEU A 215 1.13 36.94 36.52
CA LEU A 215 1.00 37.56 35.20
C LEU A 215 1.36 36.56 34.08
N THR A 216 1.58 37.02 32.84
CA THR A 216 1.69 36.18 31.64
C THR A 216 2.97 36.50 30.85
N ASN A 217 4.04 35.74 31.11
CA ASN A 217 5.32 35.81 30.39
C ASN A 217 5.51 34.61 29.45
N ILE A 218 4.89 34.70 28.27
CA ILE A 218 4.96 33.65 27.24
C ILE A 218 6.36 33.50 26.61
N GLY A 219 7.12 34.60 26.56
CA GLY A 219 8.45 34.63 25.95
C GLY A 219 9.42 33.71 26.68
N ASP A 220 9.49 33.83 28.01
CA ASP A 220 10.34 32.97 28.83
C ASP A 220 9.91 31.50 28.76
N GLY A 221 8.62 31.22 28.63
CA GLY A 221 8.11 29.85 28.49
C GLY A 221 8.64 29.17 27.24
N ILE A 222 8.60 29.88 26.10
CA ILE A 222 9.14 29.40 24.81
C ILE A 222 10.67 29.32 24.86
N TYR A 223 11.33 30.32 25.43
CA TYR A 223 12.79 30.34 25.59
C TYR A 223 13.25 29.13 26.41
N ARG A 224 12.57 28.83 27.53
CA ARG A 224 12.88 27.68 28.36
C ARG A 224 12.70 26.36 27.60
N ALA A 225 11.60 26.18 26.88
CA ALA A 225 11.39 24.98 26.07
C ALA A 225 12.47 24.79 24.99
N THR A 226 12.90 25.88 24.35
CA THR A 226 13.99 25.86 23.37
C THR A 226 15.33 25.49 24.02
N SER A 227 15.63 26.04 25.20
CA SER A 227 16.81 25.68 25.97
C SER A 227 16.81 24.20 26.38
N GLU A 228 15.67 23.68 26.82
CA GLU A 228 15.55 22.26 27.16
C GLU A 228 15.70 21.36 25.94
N PHE A 229 15.21 21.76 24.78
CA PHE A 229 15.45 21.03 23.53
C PHE A 229 16.93 21.01 23.12
N ASN A 230 17.64 22.11 23.29
CA ASN A 230 19.07 22.17 22.96
C ASN A 230 19.91 21.23 23.85
N VAL A 231 19.48 20.99 25.09
CA VAL A 231 20.21 20.14 26.04
C VAL A 231 19.73 18.68 25.98
N ASN A 232 18.42 18.46 25.90
CA ASN A 232 17.78 17.15 26.13
C ASN A 232 17.01 16.60 24.91
N GLY A 233 16.86 17.39 23.84
CA GLY A 233 16.17 16.99 22.62
C GLY A 233 16.92 15.93 21.83
N ARG A 234 16.19 15.04 21.16
CA ARG A 234 16.74 14.02 20.26
C ARG A 234 17.00 14.61 18.87
N GLY A 235 18.21 14.42 18.35
CA GLY A 235 18.55 14.82 16.99
C GLY A 235 17.83 14.04 15.87
N ASP A 236 17.27 12.87 16.20
CA ASP A 236 16.47 12.05 15.28
C ASP A 236 14.95 12.22 15.48
N ALA A 237 14.53 13.13 16.37
CA ALA A 237 13.12 13.43 16.63
C ALA A 237 12.69 14.78 16.04
N LEU A 238 11.40 14.90 15.72
CA LEU A 238 10.79 16.20 15.49
C LEU A 238 10.58 16.91 16.84
N LEU A 239 11.16 18.10 16.98
CA LEU A 239 11.03 18.93 18.19
C LEU A 239 9.81 19.85 18.05
N VAL A 240 8.86 19.78 18.99
CA VAL A 240 7.59 20.50 18.92
C VAL A 240 7.30 21.24 20.23
N ILE A 241 7.01 22.53 20.14
CA ILE A 241 6.46 23.31 21.25
C ILE A 241 4.96 23.46 21.03
N ILE A 242 4.15 23.05 22.02
CA ILE A 242 2.71 23.30 22.03
C ILE A 242 2.42 24.28 23.14
N VAL A 243 2.01 25.50 22.78
CA VAL A 243 1.67 26.55 23.74
C VAL A 243 0.16 26.55 24.00
N LEU A 244 -0.23 26.51 25.27
CA LEU A 244 -1.62 26.53 25.72
C LEU A 244 -1.85 27.77 26.60
N SER A 245 -2.45 28.81 26.03
CA SER A 245 -2.65 30.13 26.68
C SER A 245 -3.99 30.75 26.31
N ASP A 246 -4.50 31.67 27.12
CA ASP A 246 -5.67 32.50 26.78
C ASP A 246 -5.32 33.76 25.97
N GLY A 247 -4.05 33.90 25.55
CA GLY A 247 -3.62 34.81 24.49
C GLY A 247 -3.36 36.26 24.93
N LYS A 248 -3.41 36.56 26.24
CA LYS A 248 -3.16 37.91 26.77
C LYS A 248 -1.76 38.05 27.36
N ALA A 249 -0.74 38.17 26.51
CA ALA A 249 0.62 38.48 26.96
C ALA A 249 0.66 39.88 27.60
N ASN A 250 1.19 39.99 28.81
CA ASN A 250 1.26 41.25 29.57
C ASN A 250 2.62 41.51 30.23
N LEU A 251 3.60 40.60 30.06
CA LEU A 251 4.99 40.74 30.52
C LEU A 251 6.03 40.33 29.46
N PRO A 252 6.09 40.91 28.25
CA PRO A 252 7.33 40.85 27.48
C PRO A 252 8.34 41.80 28.12
N VAL A 253 9.31 41.28 28.85
CA VAL A 253 10.51 42.03 29.23
C VAL A 253 11.59 41.62 28.24
N ASN A 254 11.93 42.52 27.31
CA ASN A 254 13.11 42.36 26.47
C ASN A 254 14.37 42.46 27.33
#